data_AF-D3ILU2-F1
#
_entry.id   AF-D3ILU2-F1
#
_cell.length_a   1.000
_cell.length_b   1.000
_cell.length_c   1.000
_cell.angle_alpha   90.00
_cell.angle_beta   90.00
_cell.angle_gamma   90.00
#
_symmetry.space_group_name_H-M   'P 1'
#
loop_
_entity.id
_entity.type
_entity.pdbx_description
1 polymer ?
#
loop_
_entity_poly.entity_id
_entity_poly.type
_entity_poly.pdbx_seq_one_letter_code
_entity_poly.pdbx_strand_id
1 'polypeptide(L)'
;DLATFVGRKTRLCDKSDLAEVIQCILYKLKTGCQRHMLPVSAIFTGRVLSYKSVYAHFRKWSRNGEWKKVWGMILSRHRSFLDMSSVDLDGSHTTTIRGGECCGYQGRKKKTTTNAIYVTDRQGIPLAMST
;
A
#
# COMPACT_ATOMS: atom_id res chain seq x y z
N ASP A 1 17.32 1.16 -2.48
CA ASP A 1 17.18 1.70 -3.85
C ASP A 1 16.00 1.00 -4.52
N LEU A 2 15.20 1.67 -5.35
CA LEU A 2 14.16 1.03 -6.18
C LEU A 2 14.70 -0.18 -6.97
N ALA A 3 15.99 -0.18 -7.33
CA ALA A 3 16.67 -1.31 -7.95
C ALA A 3 16.69 -2.58 -7.07
N THR A 4 16.65 -2.44 -5.73
CA THR A 4 16.65 -3.58 -4.80
C THR A 4 15.26 -4.22 -4.66
N PHE A 5 14.18 -3.44 -4.85
CA PHE A 5 12.79 -3.93 -4.89
C PHE A 5 12.52 -4.82 -6.12
N VAL A 6 13.23 -4.54 -7.21
CA VAL A 6 13.15 -5.24 -8.51
C VAL A 6 13.94 -6.58 -8.52
N GLY A 7 14.82 -6.82 -7.54
CA GLY A 7 15.92 -7.79 -7.64
C GLY A 7 15.60 -9.29 -7.53
N ARG A 8 14.37 -9.73 -7.25
CA ARG A 8 14.02 -11.17 -7.26
C ARG A 8 13.24 -11.53 -8.53
N LYS A 9 14.00 -11.86 -9.60
CA LYS A 9 13.54 -12.39 -10.90
C LYS A 9 12.24 -13.19 -10.80
N THR A 10 11.10 -12.52 -11.00
CA THR A 10 9.95 -13.15 -11.63
C THR A 10 10.22 -13.13 -13.12
N ARG A 11 10.26 -14.31 -13.72
CA ARG A 11 10.75 -14.59 -15.07
C ARG A 11 9.94 -13.96 -16.23
N LEU A 12 9.26 -12.82 -16.06
CA LEU A 12 8.28 -12.33 -17.03
C LEU A 12 8.17 -10.80 -17.24
N CYS A 13 8.98 -9.96 -16.60
CA CYS A 13 8.86 -8.50 -16.73
C CYS A 13 10.22 -7.80 -16.65
N ASP A 14 10.44 -6.84 -17.54
CA ASP A 14 11.63 -5.99 -17.53
C ASP A 14 11.54 -4.92 -16.43
N LYS A 15 12.65 -4.20 -16.18
CA LYS A 15 12.67 -3.13 -15.17
C LYS A 15 11.67 -2.01 -15.49
N SER A 16 11.48 -1.70 -16.77
CA SER A 16 10.48 -0.74 -17.28
C SER A 16 9.06 -1.18 -16.89
N ASP A 17 8.73 -2.45 -17.12
CA ASP A 17 7.42 -3.02 -16.80
C ASP A 17 7.10 -2.90 -15.30
N LEU A 18 8.11 -3.05 -14.42
CA LEU A 18 7.91 -2.93 -12.98
C LEU A 18 7.59 -1.50 -12.52
N ALA A 19 8.23 -0.49 -13.13
CA ALA A 19 7.91 0.90 -12.85
C ALA A 19 6.46 1.23 -13.26
N GLU A 20 6.03 0.74 -14.42
CA GLU A 20 4.66 0.92 -14.93
C GLU A 20 3.63 0.15 -14.09
N VAL A 21 3.97 -1.05 -13.59
CA VAL A 21 3.16 -1.76 -12.59
C VAL A 21 2.98 -0.92 -11.32
N ILE A 22 4.06 -0.32 -10.80
CA ILE A 22 3.97 0.56 -9.62
C ILE A 22 3.09 1.77 -9.92
N GLN A 23 3.26 2.42 -11.07
CA GLN A 23 2.41 3.55 -11.49
C GLN A 23 0.92 3.15 -11.56
N CYS A 24 0.61 1.99 -12.13
CA CYS A 24 -0.75 1.45 -12.15
C CYS A 24 -1.32 1.24 -10.73
N ILE A 25 -0.52 0.72 -9.81
CA ILE A 25 -0.94 0.53 -8.40
C ILE A 25 -1.19 1.88 -7.74
N LEU A 26 -0.29 2.86 -7.91
CA LEU A 26 -0.45 4.21 -7.38
C LEU A 26 -1.69 4.89 -7.96
N TYR A 27 -1.96 4.76 -9.26
CA TYR A 27 -3.16 5.28 -9.89
C TYR A 27 -4.42 4.70 -9.25
N LYS A 28 -4.48 3.38 -9.05
CA LYS A 28 -5.61 2.70 -8.39
C LYS A 28 -5.83 3.19 -6.96
N LEU A 29 -4.74 3.39 -6.21
CA LEU A 29 -4.80 3.85 -4.82
C LEU A 29 -5.21 5.33 -4.73
N LYS A 30 -4.74 6.17 -5.65
CA LYS A 30 -5.06 7.60 -5.69
C LYS A 30 -6.49 7.88 -6.14
N THR A 31 -6.97 7.15 -7.14
CA THR A 31 -8.28 7.42 -7.78
C THR A 31 -9.42 6.58 -7.24
N GLY A 32 -9.12 5.44 -6.61
CA GLY A 32 -10.15 4.49 -6.20
C GLY A 32 -10.84 3.77 -7.38
N CYS A 33 -10.41 3.94 -8.63
CA CYS A 33 -11.08 3.38 -9.82
C CYS A 33 -11.33 1.87 -9.72
N GLN A 34 -12.39 1.34 -10.33
CA GLN A 34 -12.59 -0.12 -10.31
C GLN A 34 -11.44 -0.83 -11.04
N ARG A 35 -11.03 -2.03 -10.58
CA ARG A 35 -9.81 -2.69 -11.10
C ARG A 35 -9.86 -2.96 -12.60
N HIS A 36 -11.03 -3.28 -13.14
CA HIS A 36 -11.20 -3.53 -14.57
C HIS A 36 -11.18 -2.23 -15.40
N MET A 37 -11.36 -1.07 -14.77
CA MET A 37 -11.25 0.26 -15.40
C MET A 37 -9.84 0.85 -15.28
N LEU A 38 -8.85 0.07 -14.84
CA LEU A 38 -7.49 0.55 -14.74
C LEU A 38 -6.95 0.85 -16.15
N PRO A 39 -6.40 2.05 -16.42
CA PRO A 39 -6.00 2.45 -17.77
C PRO A 39 -4.64 1.85 -18.14
N VAL A 40 -4.54 0.51 -18.14
CA VAL A 40 -3.28 -0.22 -18.38
C VAL A 40 -2.69 0.09 -19.75
N SER A 41 -3.51 0.24 -20.80
CA SER A 41 -3.03 0.59 -22.13
C SER A 41 -2.49 2.03 -22.24
N ALA A 42 -2.90 2.93 -21.34
CA ALA A 42 -2.40 4.30 -21.31
C ALA A 42 -1.14 4.45 -20.45
N ILE A 43 -0.91 3.53 -19.50
CA ILE A 43 0.24 3.58 -18.58
C ILE A 43 1.41 2.76 -19.11
N PHE A 44 1.17 1.59 -19.68
CA PHE A 44 2.23 0.73 -20.20
C PHE A 44 2.70 1.21 -21.57
N THR A 45 4.00 1.43 -21.73
CA THR A 45 4.61 1.90 -22.99
C THR A 45 5.08 0.76 -23.88
N GLY A 46 5.48 -0.37 -23.29
CA GLY A 46 5.93 -1.56 -24.01
C GLY A 46 4.89 -2.67 -23.93
N ARG A 47 5.18 -3.70 -23.13
CA ARG A 47 4.26 -4.82 -22.94
C ARG A 47 3.13 -4.41 -22.00
N VAL A 48 1.92 -4.29 -22.53
CA VAL A 48 0.74 -4.00 -21.71
C VAL A 48 0.36 -5.22 -20.85
N LEU A 49 0.52 -5.08 -19.54
CA LEU A 49 0.06 -6.09 -18.58
C LEU A 49 -1.42 -5.91 -18.25
N SER A 50 -2.14 -7.02 -18.07
CA SER A 50 -3.53 -6.98 -17.64
C SER A 50 -3.67 -6.46 -16.21
N TYR A 51 -4.81 -5.85 -15.87
CA TYR A 51 -5.11 -5.42 -14.49
C TYR A 51 -5.02 -6.57 -13.47
N LYS A 52 -5.27 -7.82 -13.90
CA LYS A 52 -5.10 -9.03 -13.08
C LYS A 52 -3.64 -9.25 -12.72
N SER A 53 -2.73 -9.04 -13.67
CA SER A 53 -1.29 -9.14 -13.46
C SER A 53 -0.79 -8.05 -12.53
N VAL A 54 -1.22 -6.79 -12.72
CA VAL A 54 -0.93 -5.67 -11.81
C VAL A 54 -1.37 -6.02 -10.38
N TYR A 55 -2.58 -6.56 -10.21
CA TYR A 55 -3.05 -6.99 -8.89
C TYR A 55 -2.25 -8.16 -8.31
N ALA A 56 -1.81 -9.11 -9.14
CA ALA A 56 -0.96 -10.22 -8.68
C ALA A 56 0.37 -9.71 -8.12
N HIS A 57 0.99 -8.73 -8.78
CA HIS A 57 2.18 -8.03 -8.26
C HIS A 57 1.89 -7.33 -6.93
N PHE A 58 0.83 -6.50 -6.87
CA PHE A 58 0.42 -5.84 -5.64
C PHE A 58 0.26 -6.84 -4.48
N ARG A 59 -0.51 -7.90 -4.69
CA ARG A 59 -0.77 -8.94 -3.67
C ARG A 59 0.51 -9.64 -3.23
N LYS A 60 1.38 -10.00 -4.16
CA LYS A 60 2.67 -10.63 -3.86
C LYS A 60 3.55 -9.73 -3.00
N TRP A 61 3.69 -8.46 -3.38
CA TRP A 61 4.52 -7.50 -2.65
C TRP A 61 3.94 -7.13 -1.30
N SER A 62 2.62 -7.06 -1.16
CA SER A 62 1.96 -6.88 0.14
C SER A 62 2.24 -8.03 1.10
N ARG A 63 2.10 -9.29 0.64
CA ARG A 63 2.40 -10.47 1.48
C ARG A 63 3.86 -10.56 1.89
N ASN A 64 4.77 -10.12 1.03
CA ASN A 64 6.21 -10.12 1.30
C ASN A 64 6.68 -8.93 2.15
N GLY A 65 5.76 -8.02 2.52
CA GLY A 65 6.07 -6.82 3.30
C GLY A 65 6.88 -5.78 2.53
N GLU A 66 6.96 -5.86 1.19
CA GLU A 66 7.84 -4.99 0.41
C GLU A 66 7.36 -3.54 0.44
N TRP A 67 6.04 -3.29 0.44
CA TRP A 67 5.49 -1.94 0.59
C TRP A 67 5.89 -1.29 1.92
N LYS A 68 5.88 -2.05 3.02
CA LYS A 68 6.30 -1.58 4.34
C LYS A 68 7.80 -1.21 4.34
N LYS A 69 8.64 -2.03 3.70
CA LYS A 69 10.07 -1.74 3.54
C LYS A 69 10.32 -0.48 2.72
N VAL A 70 9.66 -0.34 1.56
CA VAL A 70 9.76 0.85 0.70
C VAL A 70 9.32 2.10 1.44
N TRP A 71 8.21 2.03 2.18
CA TRP A 71 7.74 3.13 3.00
C TRP A 71 8.78 3.56 4.05
N GLY A 72 9.35 2.61 4.80
CA GLY A 72 10.41 2.90 5.77
C GLY A 72 11.66 3.53 5.14
N MET A 73 12.05 3.09 3.93
CA MET A 73 13.15 3.71 3.19
C MET A 73 12.83 5.15 2.78
N ILE A 74 11.62 5.43 2.32
CA ILE A 74 11.17 6.78 1.94
C ILE A 74 11.20 7.71 3.17
N LEU A 75 10.60 7.26 4.28
CA LEU A 75 10.60 8.03 5.53
C LEU A 75 12.01 8.32 6.03
N SER A 76 12.91 7.33 5.99
CA SER A 76 14.30 7.51 6.40
C SER A 76 15.04 8.52 5.52
N ARG A 77 14.87 8.40 4.19
CA ARG A 77 15.52 9.29 3.21
C ARG A 77 15.02 10.73 3.31
N HIS A 78 13.74 10.91 3.61
CA HIS A 78 13.08 12.22 3.65
C HIS A 78 12.76 12.66 5.08
N ARG A 79 13.49 12.15 6.08
CA ARG A 79 13.25 12.46 7.50
C ARG A 79 13.25 13.96 7.81
N SER A 80 14.08 14.74 7.12
CA SER A 80 14.15 16.20 7.29
C SER A 80 12.88 16.94 6.88
N PHE A 81 11.98 16.29 6.13
CA PHE A 81 10.69 16.85 5.73
C PHE A 81 9.56 16.51 6.71
N LEU A 82 9.81 15.65 7.70
CA LEU A 82 8.81 15.23 8.69
C LEU A 82 8.85 16.16 9.90
N ASP A 83 7.70 16.73 10.25
CA ASP A 83 7.57 17.54 11.44
C ASP A 83 7.22 16.66 12.65
N MET A 84 8.28 16.18 13.31
CA MET A 84 8.19 15.29 14.46
C MET A 84 8.07 16.03 15.80
N SER A 85 7.77 17.34 15.80
CA SER A 85 7.58 18.11 17.04
C SER A 85 6.35 17.65 17.84
N SER A 86 5.34 17.15 17.14
CA SER A 86 4.20 16.43 17.70
C SER A 86 3.86 15.24 16.81
N VAL A 87 3.27 14.20 17.41
CA VAL A 87 2.79 13.01 16.70
C VAL A 87 1.36 12.76 17.14
N ASP A 88 0.46 12.63 16.17
CA ASP A 88 -0.95 12.37 16.43
C ASP A 88 -1.25 10.88 16.29
N LEU A 89 -2.08 10.38 17.21
CA LEU A 89 -2.53 8.99 17.26
C LEU A 89 -4.05 8.97 17.15
N ASP A 90 -4.56 8.31 16.11
CA ASP A 90 -5.99 8.10 15.92
C ASP A 90 -6.33 6.62 15.70
N GLY A 91 -7.50 6.22 16.20
CA GLY A 91 -7.97 4.84 16.16
C GLY A 91 -9.22 4.71 15.29
N SER A 92 -9.17 3.81 14.31
CA SER A 92 -10.34 3.45 13.49
C SER A 92 -10.76 2.02 13.74
N HIS A 93 -12.06 1.81 13.93
CA HIS A 93 -12.66 0.48 14.02
C HIS A 93 -13.37 0.12 12.71
N THR A 94 -12.88 -0.89 12.00
CA THR A 94 -13.51 -1.39 10.78
C THR A 94 -14.21 -2.72 11.03
N THR A 95 -15.46 -2.85 10.61
CA THR A 95 -16.23 -4.10 10.77
C THR A 95 -15.66 -5.22 9.90
N THR A 96 -15.45 -6.39 10.49
CA THR A 96 -14.82 -7.55 9.84
C THR A 96 -15.88 -8.62 9.55
N ILE A 97 -16.62 -8.43 8.45
CA ILE A 97 -17.77 -9.29 8.09
C ILE A 97 -17.36 -10.76 7.88
N ARG A 98 -16.13 -11.02 7.46
CA ARG A 98 -15.59 -12.37 7.18
C ARG A 98 -14.43 -12.76 8.10
N GLY A 99 -14.31 -12.11 9.27
CA GLY A 99 -13.18 -12.30 10.18
C GLY A 99 -11.85 -11.73 9.63
N GLY A 100 -10.77 -12.10 10.29
CA GLY A 100 -9.40 -11.66 10.05
C GLY A 100 -8.49 -12.05 11.22
N GLU A 101 -7.17 -11.90 11.07
CA GLU A 101 -6.20 -12.33 12.09
C GLU A 101 -6.28 -11.49 13.37
N CYS A 102 -6.60 -10.19 13.27
CA CYS A 102 -6.63 -9.24 14.40
C CYS A 102 -8.04 -8.65 14.56
N CYS A 103 -8.98 -9.46 15.06
CA CYS A 103 -10.40 -9.10 15.20
C CYS A 103 -10.92 -9.34 16.62
N GLY A 104 -11.79 -8.44 17.11
CA GLY A 104 -12.43 -8.56 18.42
C GLY A 104 -13.84 -7.98 18.43
N TYR A 105 -14.69 -8.47 19.33
CA TYR A 105 -16.05 -7.95 19.49
C TYR A 105 -16.00 -6.55 20.10
N GLN A 106 -16.69 -5.59 19.48
CA GLN A 106 -16.85 -4.24 20.01
C GLN A 106 -18.31 -4.01 20.39
N GLY A 107 -18.59 -3.97 21.70
CA GLY A 107 -19.88 -3.68 22.31
C GLY A 107 -20.56 -2.39 21.83
N ARG A 108 -19.83 -1.27 21.68
CA ARG A 108 -20.43 -0.02 21.15
C ARG A 108 -20.97 -0.20 19.72
N LYS A 109 -20.26 -0.97 18.89
CA LYS A 109 -20.63 -1.23 17.49
C LYS A 109 -21.49 -2.48 17.32
N LYS A 110 -21.66 -3.26 18.38
CA LYS A 110 -22.32 -4.58 18.41
C LYS A 110 -21.87 -5.53 17.29
N LYS A 111 -20.59 -5.44 16.90
CA LYS A 111 -20.02 -6.19 15.77
C LYS A 111 -18.57 -6.56 16.07
N THR A 112 -18.10 -7.63 15.45
CA THR A 112 -16.66 -7.93 15.38
C THR A 112 -15.97 -6.92 14.48
N THR A 113 -14.91 -6.32 14.99
CA THR A 113 -14.14 -5.27 14.31
C THR A 113 -12.64 -5.54 14.41
N THR A 114 -11.89 -5.04 13.44
CA THR A 114 -10.44 -4.81 13.58
C THR A 114 -10.22 -3.35 13.98
N ASN A 115 -9.25 -3.11 14.85
CA ASN A 115 -8.86 -1.78 15.29
C ASN A 115 -7.57 -1.42 14.56
N ALA A 116 -7.54 -0.29 13.86
CA ALA A 116 -6.34 0.26 13.27
C ALA A 116 -5.93 1.53 14.01
N ILE A 117 -4.70 1.60 14.49
CA ILE A 117 -4.12 2.80 15.10
C ILE A 117 -3.18 3.42 14.06
N TYR A 118 -3.43 4.68 13.71
CA TYR A 118 -2.63 5.45 12.78
C TYR A 118 -1.75 6.42 13.55
N VAL A 119 -0.52 6.59 13.06
CA VAL A 119 0.46 7.53 13.59
C VAL A 119 0.77 8.53 12.48
N THR A 120 0.59 9.82 12.73
CA THR A 120 0.93 10.88 11.77
C THR A 120 1.89 11.89 12.38
N ASP A 121 2.69 12.54 11.53
CA ASP A 121 3.44 13.73 11.95
C ASP A 121 2.50 14.93 12.15
N ARG A 122 3.05 16.08 12.59
CA ARG A 122 2.28 17.31 12.82
C ARG A 122 1.56 17.85 11.58
N GLN A 123 2.02 17.50 10.38
CA GLN A 123 1.46 17.93 9.10
C GLN A 123 0.42 16.93 8.55
N GLY A 124 0.16 15.84 9.27
CA GLY A 124 -0.76 14.79 8.86
C GLY A 124 -0.14 13.74 7.93
N ILE A 125 1.19 13.70 7.78
CA ILE A 125 1.88 12.66 7.00
C ILE A 125 1.80 11.33 7.76
N PRO A 126 1.19 10.26 7.18
CA PRO A 126 1.08 8.97 7.85
C PRO A 126 2.44 8.30 8.04
N LEU A 127 2.88 8.09 9.27
CA LEU A 127 4.16 7.47 9.60
C LEU A 127 4.06 5.95 9.67
N ALA A 128 3.06 5.47 10.42
CA ALA A 128 2.85 4.05 10.66
C ALA A 128 1.37 3.75 10.93
N MET A 129 1.02 2.46 10.81
CA MET A 129 -0.28 1.93 11.19
C MET A 129 -0.08 0.58 11.89
N SER A 130 -0.79 0.37 13.00
CA SER A 130 -0.93 -0.93 13.68
C SER A 130 -2.35 -1.45 13.50
N THR A 131 -2.52 -2.76 13.45
CA THR A 131 -3.82 -3.47 13.38
C THR A 131 -3.86 -4.63 14.36
#